data_AF-A0AAD9BB43-F1
#
_entry.id   AF-A0AAD9BB43-F1
#
_cell.length_a   1.000
_cell.length_b   1.000
_cell.length_c   1.000
_cell.angle_alpha   90.00
_cell.angle_beta   90.00
_cell.angle_gamma   90.00
#
_symmetry.space_group_name_H-M   'P 1'
#
loop_
_entity.id
_entity.type
_entity.pdbx_description
1 polymer ?
#
loop_
_entity_poly.entity_id
_entity_poly.type
_entity_poly.pdbx_seq_one_letter_code
_entity_poly.pdbx_strand_id
1 'polypeptide(L)'
;LSFAATTPVLADKKKYPNFFRTVPSDNAVNPAVVKFLTFYNWSRVGTLTQDVQRFSEVRNDLTSELEKADIQIADTESFSNDPCVNVKKLKDNDVRIIIGQFDENLASKVFCCAYNLNMFGSKYQWIIPGWYQGNWWEQANSTNCTTKKLLTAMEGYISVDFEPLSARQIKGISGRTPKEYEREYSRELQQKGVESSKFHGFAYDGIWVIAKTLTRVMELLRVKQRQNTFHNFTVDDREVGKMVLDVMNETNFFGVTHTRSSGSALAPPPSTLTSLSTDPLGVADQEQADIESFLRDSRKQSSAGILMALGPNRVHSTLISVLRYICAKRQLQQQESDHGGLHIIDLAAVRAAEKKADGQVMFRNGERMGTIKFNQFQEGREVKVGEYNAIADVLDLINNSIRFQGVEPPKDRTFVRLQRRHINVPLYSILSTITILGMLMAGAFLFFNIKNRNHRLIKMSSPYMNNLIILGGMLSYASIFLFGLDGGFVSDKEFETLCTVRTWILIVGYTTAFGAMFAKTWRVHAIFKNAKMKKKIIKDQKLLIIVGGMLLIDLCILICWQIVDPLKRTVEEYSLECMQSGPRGVFSDSKPPARGEL
;
A
#
# COMPACT_ATOMS: atom_id res chain seq x y z
N LEU A 1 -3.34 -34.32 12.85
CA LEU A 1 -2.26 -33.30 12.75
C LEU A 1 -1.66 -33.37 11.36
N SER A 2 -1.70 -32.29 10.58
CA SER A 2 -1.09 -32.19 9.25
C SER A 2 0.14 -31.28 9.26
N PHE A 3 1.13 -31.54 8.42
CA PHE A 3 2.35 -30.73 8.32
C PHE A 3 2.53 -30.06 6.94
N ALA A 4 1.64 -30.33 5.98
CA ALA A 4 1.76 -29.83 4.60
C ALA A 4 0.47 -29.25 4.01
N ALA A 5 -0.67 -29.30 4.74
CA ALA A 5 -1.93 -28.76 4.26
C ALA A 5 -2.06 -27.25 4.56
N THR A 6 -1.81 -26.40 3.56
CA THR A 6 -1.83 -24.93 3.72
C THR A 6 -3.14 -24.26 3.31
N THR A 7 -4.09 -25.01 2.71
CA THR A 7 -5.36 -24.46 2.24
C THR A 7 -6.15 -23.77 3.37
N PRO A 8 -6.74 -22.59 3.14
CA PRO A 8 -7.48 -21.85 4.16
C PRO A 8 -8.82 -22.49 4.54
N VAL A 9 -9.42 -23.30 3.65
CA VAL A 9 -10.73 -23.95 3.89
C VAL A 9 -10.74 -24.84 5.14
N LEU A 10 -9.58 -25.38 5.54
CA LEU A 10 -9.43 -26.24 6.72
C LEU A 10 -9.40 -25.47 8.06
N ALA A 11 -9.47 -24.13 8.03
CA ALA A 11 -9.55 -23.31 9.24
C ALA A 11 -10.95 -23.36 9.90
N ASP A 12 -12.00 -23.71 9.16
CA ASP A 12 -13.37 -23.77 9.67
C ASP A 12 -13.55 -24.89 10.71
N LYS A 13 -13.51 -24.51 12.00
CA LYS A 13 -13.69 -25.45 13.12
C LYS A 13 -15.10 -26.00 13.27
N LYS A 14 -16.11 -25.41 12.62
CA LYS A 14 -17.45 -26.00 12.61
C LYS A 14 -17.46 -27.27 11.74
N LYS A 15 -16.73 -27.26 10.63
CA LYS A 15 -16.58 -28.41 9.72
C LYS A 15 -15.47 -29.36 10.15
N TYR A 16 -14.35 -28.83 10.65
CA TYR A 16 -13.14 -29.57 10.98
C TYR A 16 -12.68 -29.36 12.43
N PRO A 17 -13.47 -29.78 13.44
CA PRO A 17 -13.18 -29.52 14.85
C PRO A 17 -11.89 -30.18 15.35
N ASN A 18 -11.54 -31.35 14.81
CA ASN A 18 -10.39 -32.15 15.26
C ASN A 18 -9.13 -31.93 14.41
N PHE A 19 -9.14 -30.94 13.50
CA PHE A 19 -8.03 -30.68 12.60
C PHE A 19 -7.02 -29.72 13.23
N PHE A 20 -5.75 -30.08 13.18
CA PHE A 20 -4.61 -29.27 13.59
C PHE A 20 -3.53 -29.34 12.53
N ARG A 21 -2.79 -28.24 12.32
CA ARG A 21 -1.65 -28.22 11.41
C ARG A 21 -0.43 -27.49 11.96
N THR A 22 0.76 -28.06 11.76
CA THR A 22 2.04 -27.45 12.15
C THR A 22 2.60 -26.48 11.10
N VAL A 23 1.99 -26.40 9.92
CA VAL A 23 2.37 -25.42 8.89
C VAL A 23 1.40 -24.23 8.92
N PRO A 24 1.88 -22.99 8.74
CA PRO A 24 1.02 -21.84 8.57
C PRO A 24 0.06 -21.98 7.36
N SER A 25 -1.10 -21.35 7.48
CA SER A 25 -2.09 -21.20 6.39
C SER A 25 -1.57 -20.27 5.30
N ASP A 26 -2.14 -20.37 4.09
CA ASP A 26 -1.96 -19.32 3.08
C ASP A 26 -2.52 -17.96 3.58
N ASN A 27 -3.56 -17.94 4.43
CA ASN A 27 -4.09 -16.72 5.07
C ASN A 27 -3.10 -16.07 6.06
N ALA A 28 -2.13 -16.81 6.59
CA ALA A 28 -1.17 -16.26 7.55
C ALA A 28 -0.26 -15.17 6.92
N VAL A 29 -0.26 -15.07 5.59
CA VAL A 29 0.45 -14.04 4.83
C VAL A 29 -0.26 -12.68 4.89
N ASN A 30 -1.58 -12.65 5.00
CA ASN A 30 -2.35 -11.40 4.91
C ASN A 30 -2.00 -10.37 5.99
N PRO A 31 -1.92 -10.73 7.29
CA PRO A 31 -1.48 -9.78 8.33
C PRO A 31 -0.07 -9.23 8.07
N ALA A 32 0.83 -10.06 7.55
CA ALA A 32 2.20 -9.64 7.22
C ALA A 32 2.19 -8.62 6.08
N VAL A 33 1.43 -8.87 5.02
CA VAL A 33 1.28 -7.94 3.89
C VAL A 33 0.71 -6.61 4.36
N VAL A 34 -0.35 -6.62 5.18
CA VAL A 34 -0.93 -5.39 5.74
C VAL A 34 0.11 -4.60 6.54
N LYS A 35 0.87 -5.25 7.42
CA LYS A 35 1.97 -4.58 8.16
C LYS A 35 3.02 -4.00 7.22
N PHE A 36 3.39 -4.72 6.15
CA PHE A 36 4.32 -4.22 5.14
C PHE A 36 3.79 -2.97 4.42
N LEU A 37 2.51 -2.94 4.05
CA LEU A 37 1.86 -1.77 3.44
C LEU A 37 1.86 -0.56 4.41
N THR A 38 1.51 -0.79 5.68
CA THR A 38 1.49 0.27 6.69
C THR A 38 2.88 0.85 6.97
N PHE A 39 3.93 0.03 6.92
CA PHE A 39 5.31 0.48 7.09
C PHE A 39 5.72 1.51 6.02
N TYR A 40 5.28 1.33 4.77
CA TYR A 40 5.55 2.24 3.66
C TYR A 40 4.47 3.33 3.46
N ASN A 41 3.51 3.45 4.38
CA ASN A 41 2.37 4.38 4.29
C ASN A 41 1.57 4.24 2.97
N TRP A 42 1.42 3.01 2.46
CA TRP A 42 0.58 2.74 1.30
C TRP A 42 -0.87 2.50 1.75
N SER A 43 -1.76 3.36 1.27
CA SER A 43 -3.17 3.41 1.66
C SER A 43 -4.13 2.98 0.54
N ARG A 44 -3.61 2.76 -0.67
CA ARG A 44 -4.38 2.42 -1.86
C ARG A 44 -3.72 1.28 -2.63
N VAL A 45 -4.40 0.15 -2.74
CA VAL A 45 -3.89 -1.08 -3.38
C VAL A 45 -4.89 -1.63 -4.38
N GLY A 46 -4.43 -2.43 -5.35
CA GLY A 46 -5.31 -3.26 -6.17
C GLY A 46 -4.97 -4.73 -6.04
N THR A 47 -5.97 -5.59 -6.24
CA THR A 47 -5.83 -7.04 -6.08
C THR A 47 -6.06 -7.74 -7.41
N LEU A 48 -5.19 -8.68 -7.76
CA LEU A 48 -5.30 -9.51 -8.94
C LEU A 48 -5.30 -11.00 -8.55
N THR A 49 -6.43 -11.68 -8.71
CA THR A 49 -6.62 -13.05 -8.21
C THR A 49 -7.03 -14.01 -9.32
N GLN A 50 -6.42 -15.19 -9.37
CA GLN A 50 -6.86 -16.28 -10.24
C GLN A 50 -8.16 -16.90 -9.71
N ASP A 51 -9.11 -17.23 -10.60
CA ASP A 51 -10.43 -17.80 -10.28
C ASP A 51 -10.35 -19.28 -9.82
N VAL A 52 -9.60 -19.52 -8.75
CA VAL A 52 -9.50 -20.82 -8.07
C VAL A 52 -9.94 -20.62 -6.63
N GLN A 53 -10.70 -21.58 -6.08
CA GLN A 53 -11.27 -21.49 -4.73
C GLN A 53 -10.18 -21.17 -3.68
N ARG A 54 -9.02 -21.83 -3.75
CA ARG A 54 -7.89 -21.60 -2.85
C ARG A 54 -7.50 -20.12 -2.77
N PHE A 55 -7.36 -19.44 -3.90
CA PHE A 55 -6.95 -18.02 -3.93
C PHE A 55 -8.10 -17.07 -3.60
N SER A 56 -9.34 -17.44 -3.97
CA SER A 56 -10.54 -16.66 -3.61
C SER A 56 -10.72 -16.54 -2.10
N GLU A 57 -10.47 -17.61 -1.35
CA GLU A 57 -10.54 -17.59 0.12
C GLU A 57 -9.46 -16.67 0.72
N VAL A 58 -8.23 -16.70 0.20
CA VAL A 58 -7.15 -15.80 0.65
C VAL A 58 -7.47 -14.35 0.34
N ARG A 59 -8.06 -14.06 -0.83
CA ARG A 59 -8.53 -12.71 -1.19
C ARG A 59 -9.61 -12.21 -0.24
N ASN A 60 -10.59 -13.05 0.09
CA ASN A 60 -11.69 -12.64 0.98
C ASN A 60 -11.17 -12.30 2.39
N ASP A 61 -10.23 -13.07 2.91
CA ASP A 61 -9.54 -12.79 4.17
C ASP A 61 -8.71 -11.49 4.08
N LEU A 62 -7.98 -11.30 2.98
CA LEU A 62 -7.20 -10.09 2.73
C LEU A 62 -8.07 -8.83 2.72
N THR A 63 -9.26 -8.88 2.11
CA THR A 63 -10.20 -7.75 2.12
C THR A 63 -10.56 -7.35 3.54
N SER A 64 -10.89 -8.31 4.41
CA SER A 64 -11.17 -8.05 5.83
C SER A 64 -9.95 -7.47 6.57
N GLU A 65 -8.75 -7.98 6.31
CA GLU A 65 -7.53 -7.47 6.96
C GLU A 65 -7.15 -6.05 6.48
N LEU A 66 -7.37 -5.73 5.20
CA LEU A 66 -7.15 -4.38 4.66
C LEU A 66 -8.14 -3.37 5.23
N GLU A 67 -9.42 -3.75 5.36
CA GLU A 67 -10.46 -2.91 5.97
C GLU A 67 -10.14 -2.58 7.43
N LYS A 68 -9.62 -3.54 8.21
CA LYS A 68 -9.20 -3.32 9.60
C LYS A 68 -8.04 -2.32 9.73
N ALA A 69 -7.25 -2.13 8.67
CA ALA A 69 -6.09 -1.25 8.65
C ALA A 69 -6.33 0.08 7.91
N ASP A 70 -7.60 0.40 7.59
CA ASP A 70 -7.99 1.60 6.82
C ASP A 70 -7.30 1.72 5.44
N ILE A 71 -6.96 0.58 4.82
CA ILE A 71 -6.35 0.55 3.48
C ILE A 71 -7.44 0.32 2.43
N GLN A 72 -7.56 1.24 1.47
CA GLN A 72 -8.57 1.19 0.42
C GLN A 72 -8.15 0.29 -0.75
N ILE A 73 -9.07 -0.57 -1.17
CA ILE A 73 -8.92 -1.34 -2.41
C ILE A 73 -9.43 -0.48 -3.57
N ALA A 74 -8.51 -0.05 -4.43
CA ALA A 74 -8.80 0.76 -5.60
C ALA A 74 -9.55 -0.01 -6.68
N ASP A 75 -9.15 -1.27 -6.88
CA ASP A 75 -9.73 -2.15 -7.88
C ASP A 75 -9.46 -3.61 -7.53
N THR A 76 -10.41 -4.48 -7.86
CA THR A 76 -10.32 -5.92 -7.65
C THR A 76 -10.63 -6.63 -8.94
N GLU A 77 -9.62 -7.28 -9.49
CA GLU A 77 -9.75 -7.99 -10.75
C GLU A 77 -9.47 -9.48 -10.56
N SER A 78 -10.27 -10.31 -11.22
CA SER A 78 -10.09 -11.75 -11.22
C SER A 78 -10.08 -12.32 -12.63
N PHE A 79 -9.32 -13.40 -12.83
CA PHE A 79 -9.10 -13.99 -14.14
C PHE A 79 -8.97 -15.51 -14.07
N SER A 80 -9.45 -16.19 -15.12
CA SER A 80 -9.33 -17.65 -15.23
C SER A 80 -8.08 -18.06 -16.03
N ASN A 81 -7.94 -17.59 -17.28
CA ASN A 81 -6.88 -18.03 -18.20
C ASN A 81 -6.02 -16.90 -18.79
N ASP A 82 -6.65 -15.82 -19.27
CA ASP A 82 -5.96 -14.66 -19.85
C ASP A 82 -6.00 -13.46 -18.89
N PRO A 83 -4.84 -13.06 -18.32
CA PRO A 83 -4.78 -11.95 -17.37
C PRO A 83 -4.71 -10.57 -18.04
N CYS A 84 -4.45 -10.46 -19.35
CA CYS A 84 -4.09 -9.19 -19.99
C CYS A 84 -5.20 -8.12 -19.91
N VAL A 85 -6.47 -8.50 -20.04
CA VAL A 85 -7.61 -7.58 -19.95
C VAL A 85 -7.73 -7.02 -18.53
N ASN A 86 -7.61 -7.88 -17.53
CA ASN A 86 -7.68 -7.51 -16.11
C ASN A 86 -6.50 -6.63 -15.70
N VAL A 87 -5.28 -6.96 -16.12
CA VAL A 87 -4.08 -6.13 -15.88
C VAL A 87 -4.25 -4.75 -16.54
N LYS A 88 -4.87 -4.69 -17.74
CA LYS A 88 -5.17 -3.41 -18.40
C LYS A 88 -6.14 -2.56 -17.58
N LYS A 89 -7.20 -3.14 -16.99
CA LYS A 89 -8.13 -2.38 -16.13
C LYS A 89 -7.43 -1.81 -14.89
N LEU A 90 -6.56 -2.59 -14.25
CA LEU A 90 -5.74 -2.09 -13.12
C LEU A 90 -4.90 -0.87 -13.53
N LYS A 91 -4.33 -0.89 -14.74
CA LYS A 91 -3.61 0.27 -15.29
C LYS A 91 -4.52 1.47 -15.53
N ASP A 92 -5.67 1.24 -16.16
CA ASP A 92 -6.63 2.28 -16.51
C ASP A 92 -7.17 2.97 -15.24
N ASN A 93 -7.23 2.24 -14.11
CA ASN A 93 -7.57 2.75 -12.78
C ASN A 93 -6.38 3.35 -11.97
N ASP A 94 -5.21 3.59 -12.59
CA ASP A 94 -3.96 4.10 -11.95
C ASP A 94 -3.60 3.32 -10.67
N VAL A 95 -3.71 2.00 -10.69
CA VAL A 95 -3.28 1.13 -9.58
C VAL A 95 -1.77 0.92 -9.65
N ARG A 96 -1.08 1.22 -8.54
CA ARG A 96 0.40 1.16 -8.46
C ARG A 96 0.94 0.09 -7.54
N ILE A 97 0.24 -0.18 -6.44
CA ILE A 97 0.58 -1.26 -5.51
C ILE A 97 -0.37 -2.43 -5.81
N ILE A 98 0.18 -3.55 -6.28
CA ILE A 98 -0.60 -4.67 -6.81
C ILE A 98 -0.30 -5.92 -5.99
N ILE A 99 -1.34 -6.51 -5.42
CA ILE A 99 -1.27 -7.77 -4.67
C ILE A 99 -1.80 -8.89 -5.57
N GLY A 100 -0.90 -9.74 -6.03
CA GLY A 100 -1.18 -10.86 -6.93
C GLY A 100 -1.38 -12.18 -6.19
N GLN A 101 -2.39 -12.96 -6.58
CA GLN A 101 -2.65 -14.30 -6.08
C GLN A 101 -2.97 -15.23 -7.26
N PHE A 102 -1.96 -15.88 -7.78
CA PHE A 102 -2.07 -16.78 -8.93
C PHE A 102 -1.01 -17.87 -8.83
N ASP A 103 -1.10 -18.86 -9.71
CA ASP A 103 -0.10 -19.93 -9.81
C ASP A 103 1.15 -19.52 -10.61
N GLU A 104 2.19 -20.36 -10.50
CA GLU A 104 3.47 -20.19 -11.18
C GLU A 104 3.32 -20.12 -12.72
N ASN A 105 2.40 -20.92 -13.27
CA ASN A 105 2.15 -20.99 -14.71
C ASN A 105 1.59 -19.68 -15.27
N LEU A 106 0.61 -19.09 -14.59
CA LEU A 106 -0.02 -17.84 -15.00
C LEU A 106 0.81 -16.62 -14.62
N ALA A 107 1.71 -16.71 -13.63
CA ALA A 107 2.62 -15.62 -13.27
C ALA A 107 3.43 -15.12 -14.48
N SER A 108 3.97 -16.04 -15.30
CA SER A 108 4.71 -15.68 -16.52
C SER A 108 3.86 -14.88 -17.51
N LYS A 109 2.58 -15.23 -17.67
CA LYS A 109 1.62 -14.51 -18.53
C LYS A 109 1.28 -13.13 -17.97
N VAL A 110 1.02 -13.04 -16.65
CA VAL A 110 0.72 -11.77 -15.97
C VAL A 110 1.86 -10.77 -16.16
N PHE A 111 3.10 -11.17 -15.88
CA PHE A 111 4.25 -10.27 -16.02
C PHE A 111 4.56 -9.95 -17.49
N CYS A 112 4.28 -10.85 -18.43
CA CYS A 112 4.37 -10.51 -19.86
C CYS A 112 3.35 -9.43 -20.27
N CYS A 113 2.10 -9.54 -19.81
CA CYS A 113 1.08 -8.52 -20.01
C CYS A 113 1.51 -7.19 -19.36
N ALA A 114 2.04 -7.23 -18.14
CA ALA A 114 2.53 -6.06 -17.42
C ALA A 114 3.69 -5.36 -18.17
N TYR A 115 4.60 -6.12 -18.77
CA TYR A 115 5.67 -5.58 -19.62
C TYR A 115 5.09 -4.80 -20.81
N ASN A 116 4.18 -5.42 -21.56
CA ASN A 116 3.57 -4.80 -22.74
C ASN A 116 2.74 -3.55 -22.39
N LEU A 117 2.21 -3.50 -21.17
CA LEU A 117 1.47 -2.37 -20.64
C LEU A 117 2.34 -1.34 -19.90
N ASN A 118 3.66 -1.52 -19.82
CA ASN A 118 4.58 -0.67 -19.05
C ASN A 118 4.18 -0.53 -17.56
N MET A 119 3.68 -1.62 -16.95
CA MET A 119 3.33 -1.71 -15.53
C MET A 119 4.49 -2.28 -14.68
N PHE A 120 5.67 -1.70 -14.84
CA PHE A 120 6.89 -2.07 -14.13
C PHE A 120 7.78 -0.84 -13.89
N GLY A 121 8.85 -0.99 -13.12
CA GLY A 121 9.80 0.08 -12.81
C GLY A 121 9.40 0.91 -11.58
N SER A 122 9.94 2.12 -11.44
CA SER A 122 9.89 2.91 -10.19
C SER A 122 8.51 3.41 -9.76
N LYS A 123 7.46 3.19 -10.56
CA LYS A 123 6.08 3.61 -10.25
C LYS A 123 5.19 2.49 -9.74
N TYR A 124 5.59 1.23 -9.91
CA TYR A 124 4.75 0.07 -9.61
C TYR A 124 5.45 -0.85 -8.61
N GLN A 125 4.68 -1.44 -7.71
CA GLN A 125 5.16 -2.47 -6.80
C GLN A 125 4.25 -3.69 -6.90
N TRP A 126 4.86 -4.84 -7.21
CA TRP A 126 4.18 -6.13 -7.22
C TRP A 126 4.48 -6.87 -5.92
N ILE A 127 3.43 -7.42 -5.30
CA ILE A 127 3.51 -8.33 -4.15
C ILE A 127 2.87 -9.64 -4.59
N ILE A 128 3.63 -10.72 -4.61
CA ILE A 128 3.18 -12.04 -5.10
C ILE A 128 3.52 -13.15 -4.09
N PRO A 129 2.97 -14.36 -4.24
CA PRO A 129 3.32 -15.47 -3.38
C PRO A 129 4.76 -15.95 -3.63
N GLY A 130 5.49 -16.31 -2.57
CA GLY A 130 6.89 -16.74 -2.61
C GLY A 130 7.12 -18.25 -2.59
N TRP A 131 6.07 -19.05 -2.80
CA TRP A 131 6.17 -20.51 -2.78
C TRP A 131 6.52 -21.16 -4.13
N TYR A 132 6.76 -20.35 -5.17
CA TYR A 132 7.18 -20.81 -6.50
C TYR A 132 8.54 -21.50 -6.45
N GLN A 133 8.79 -22.41 -7.39
CA GLN A 133 10.07 -23.11 -7.46
C GLN A 133 11.17 -22.22 -8.06
N GLY A 134 12.43 -22.53 -7.73
CA GLY A 134 13.59 -21.78 -8.21
C GLY A 134 13.63 -21.75 -9.75
N ASN A 135 13.89 -20.57 -10.30
CA ASN A 135 13.95 -20.31 -11.75
C ASN A 135 12.64 -20.55 -12.52
N TRP A 136 11.48 -20.40 -11.87
CA TRP A 136 10.17 -20.51 -12.53
C TRP A 136 10.01 -19.65 -13.81
N TRP A 137 10.73 -18.52 -13.90
CA TRP A 137 10.76 -17.65 -15.09
C TRP A 137 11.41 -18.30 -16.32
N GLU A 138 12.11 -19.43 -16.20
CA GLU A 138 12.66 -20.19 -17.33
C GLU A 138 11.58 -21.00 -18.07
N GLN A 139 10.47 -21.33 -17.39
CA GLN A 139 9.31 -22.00 -18.01
C GLN A 139 8.50 -21.07 -18.93
N ALA A 140 8.89 -19.79 -19.01
CA ALA A 140 8.27 -18.76 -19.85
C ALA A 140 8.37 -19.03 -21.36
N ASN A 141 9.20 -19.99 -21.79
CA ASN A 141 9.29 -20.41 -23.20
C ASN A 141 7.96 -20.96 -23.76
N SER A 142 7.00 -21.28 -22.89
CA SER A 142 5.63 -21.64 -23.27
C SER A 142 4.73 -20.44 -23.60
N THR A 143 5.20 -19.21 -23.38
CA THR A 143 4.50 -17.96 -23.67
C THR A 143 5.20 -17.22 -24.81
N ASN A 144 4.47 -16.37 -25.55
CA ASN A 144 5.03 -15.49 -26.60
C ASN A 144 5.94 -14.36 -26.02
N CYS A 145 6.54 -14.55 -24.84
CA CYS A 145 7.37 -13.58 -24.13
C CYS A 145 8.82 -14.06 -24.03
N THR A 146 9.78 -13.21 -24.39
CA THR A 146 11.20 -13.48 -24.19
C THR A 146 11.56 -13.37 -22.71
N THR A 147 12.43 -14.26 -22.19
CA THR A 147 12.92 -14.24 -20.79
C THR A 147 13.48 -12.86 -20.38
N LYS A 148 14.15 -12.15 -21.29
CA LYS A 148 14.66 -10.79 -21.04
C LYS A 148 13.56 -9.78 -20.70
N LYS A 149 12.42 -9.84 -21.41
CA LYS A 149 11.26 -8.96 -21.15
C LYS A 149 10.65 -9.30 -19.78
N LEU A 150 10.51 -10.58 -19.51
CA LEU A 150 9.96 -11.09 -18.26
C LEU A 150 10.80 -10.67 -17.05
N LEU A 151 12.12 -10.89 -17.09
CA LEU A 151 13.06 -10.46 -16.03
C LEU A 151 12.99 -8.94 -15.80
N THR A 152 12.86 -8.15 -16.86
CA THR A 152 12.73 -6.68 -16.74
C THR A 152 11.44 -6.27 -16.03
N ALA A 153 10.32 -6.96 -16.29
CA ALA A 153 9.04 -6.64 -15.67
C ALA A 153 8.92 -7.14 -14.22
N MET A 154 9.60 -8.24 -13.91
CA MET A 154 9.64 -8.85 -12.58
C MET A 154 10.61 -8.16 -11.62
N GLU A 155 11.54 -7.35 -12.12
CA GLU A 155 12.55 -6.72 -11.27
C GLU A 155 11.92 -5.97 -10.09
N GLY A 156 12.33 -6.30 -8.87
CA GLY A 156 11.88 -5.66 -7.63
C GLY A 156 10.53 -6.12 -7.09
N TYR A 157 9.89 -7.18 -7.62
CA TYR A 157 8.70 -7.75 -6.94
C TYR A 157 9.06 -8.23 -5.54
N ILE A 158 8.09 -8.15 -4.62
CA ILE A 158 8.18 -8.68 -3.27
C ILE A 158 7.44 -10.01 -3.23
N SER A 159 8.12 -11.09 -2.86
CA SER A 159 7.52 -12.39 -2.61
C SER A 159 7.33 -12.62 -1.12
N VAL A 160 6.21 -13.24 -0.76
CA VAL A 160 5.84 -13.53 0.63
C VAL A 160 5.59 -15.01 0.83
N ASP A 161 6.28 -15.62 1.78
CA ASP A 161 6.15 -17.05 2.12
C ASP A 161 6.41 -17.25 3.63
N PHE A 162 6.13 -18.44 4.16
CA PHE A 162 6.54 -18.77 5.53
C PHE A 162 8.03 -19.14 5.59
N GLU A 163 8.65 -18.95 6.76
CA GLU A 163 10.02 -19.36 7.00
C GLU A 163 10.09 -20.88 7.32
N PRO A 164 10.84 -21.71 6.55
CA PRO A 164 10.90 -23.16 6.77
C PRO A 164 11.64 -23.59 8.04
N LEU A 165 12.65 -22.81 8.47
CA LEU A 165 13.48 -23.08 9.65
C LEU A 165 13.80 -21.78 10.38
N SER A 166 13.96 -21.84 11.70
CA SER A 166 14.34 -20.64 12.45
C SER A 166 15.77 -20.19 12.15
N ALA A 167 15.96 -18.88 11.98
CA ALA A 167 17.29 -18.29 11.86
C ALA A 167 18.08 -18.32 13.19
N ARG A 168 17.39 -18.44 14.32
CA ARG A 168 18.00 -18.45 15.65
C ARG A 168 18.71 -19.78 15.93
N GLN A 169 19.88 -19.70 16.56
CA GLN A 169 20.68 -20.87 16.95
C GLN A 169 20.44 -21.28 18.40
N ILE A 170 19.16 -21.31 18.81
CA ILE A 170 18.75 -21.77 20.14
C ILE A 170 18.54 -23.27 20.09
N LYS A 171 19.02 -23.98 21.11
CA LYS A 171 18.79 -25.42 21.26
C LYS A 171 17.32 -25.65 21.61
N GLY A 172 16.63 -26.40 20.75
CA GLY A 172 15.24 -26.78 20.96
C GLY A 172 15.09 -27.94 21.94
N ILE A 173 13.87 -28.47 22.03
CA ILE A 173 13.50 -29.62 22.87
C ILE A 173 14.39 -30.86 22.63
N SER A 174 14.91 -31.02 21.42
CA SER A 174 15.79 -32.14 21.07
C SER A 174 17.27 -31.94 21.46
N GLY A 175 17.60 -30.83 22.11
CA GLY A 175 18.97 -30.42 22.44
C GLY A 175 19.79 -29.91 21.24
N ARG A 176 19.20 -29.88 20.04
CA ARG A 176 19.85 -29.45 18.78
C ARG A 176 19.42 -28.04 18.37
N THR A 177 20.32 -27.33 17.69
CA THR A 177 20.00 -26.07 17.00
C THR A 177 19.40 -26.35 15.60
N PRO A 178 18.64 -25.41 15.01
CA PRO A 178 18.11 -25.56 13.65
C PRO A 178 19.19 -25.84 12.60
N LYS A 179 20.39 -25.23 12.74
CA LYS A 179 21.51 -25.44 11.81
C LYS A 179 22.23 -26.78 12.00
N GLU A 180 22.21 -27.34 13.20
CA GLU A 180 22.70 -28.71 13.44
C GLU A 180 21.73 -29.73 12.84
N TYR A 181 20.42 -29.53 13.06
CA TYR A 181 19.37 -30.35 12.46
C TYR A 181 19.41 -30.31 10.92
N GLU A 182 19.54 -29.13 10.31
CA GLU A 182 19.64 -28.97 8.86
C GLU A 182 20.85 -29.72 8.28
N ARG A 183 22.00 -29.67 8.97
CA ARG A 183 23.20 -30.41 8.59
C ARG A 183 23.00 -31.93 8.67
N GLU A 184 22.34 -32.42 9.72
CA GLU A 184 22.02 -33.84 9.89
C GLU A 184 21.04 -34.33 8.81
N TYR A 185 19.97 -33.56 8.57
CA TYR A 185 18.99 -33.83 7.53
C TYR A 185 19.61 -33.88 6.13
N SER A 186 20.49 -32.91 5.82
CA SER A 186 21.17 -32.86 4.53
C SER A 186 22.09 -34.05 4.29
N ARG A 187 22.79 -34.52 5.33
CA ARG A 187 23.64 -35.73 5.24
C ARG A 187 22.80 -36.98 4.97
N GLU A 188 21.67 -37.14 5.67
CA GLU A 188 20.75 -38.26 5.46
C GLU A 188 20.15 -38.26 4.05
N LEU A 189 19.82 -37.09 3.50
CA LEU A 189 19.34 -36.95 2.12
C LEU A 189 20.41 -37.36 1.10
N GLN A 190 21.66 -36.93 1.30
CA GLN A 190 22.78 -37.31 0.42
C GLN A 190 23.01 -38.82 0.42
N GLN A 191 22.90 -39.48 1.58
CA GLN A 191 23.03 -40.93 1.67
C GLN A 191 21.90 -41.67 0.95
N LYS A 192 20.69 -41.10 0.92
CA LYS A 192 19.50 -41.72 0.31
C LYS A 192 19.22 -41.28 -1.12
N GLY A 193 19.94 -40.28 -1.63
CA GLY A 193 19.74 -39.72 -2.96
C GLY A 193 18.38 -39.05 -3.16
N VAL A 194 17.83 -38.40 -2.13
CA VAL A 194 16.50 -37.76 -2.16
C VAL A 194 16.61 -36.24 -2.12
N GLU A 195 15.72 -35.54 -2.82
CA GLU A 195 15.64 -34.07 -2.80
C GLU A 195 15.13 -33.52 -1.46
N SER A 196 15.56 -32.29 -1.14
CA SER A 196 15.12 -31.60 0.08
C SER A 196 13.70 -31.07 -0.05
N SER A 197 12.88 -31.29 0.98
CA SER A 197 11.52 -30.76 1.05
C SER A 197 11.40 -29.63 2.04
N LYS A 198 10.85 -28.47 1.64
CA LYS A 198 10.62 -27.33 2.55
C LYS A 198 9.76 -27.63 3.78
N PHE A 199 9.07 -28.78 3.81
CA PHE A 199 8.20 -29.17 4.92
C PHE A 199 8.88 -30.02 6.00
N HIS A 200 10.17 -30.34 5.85
CA HIS A 200 10.87 -31.27 6.75
C HIS A 200 10.87 -30.81 8.23
N GLY A 201 11.06 -29.52 8.48
CA GLY A 201 11.05 -28.95 9.84
C GLY A 201 9.67 -29.02 10.49
N PHE A 202 8.60 -28.79 9.72
CA PHE A 202 7.22 -28.86 10.20
C PHE A 202 6.79 -30.29 10.55
N ALA A 203 7.29 -31.28 9.82
CA ALA A 203 7.08 -32.69 10.13
C ALA A 203 7.83 -33.08 11.41
N TYR A 204 9.08 -32.64 11.54
CA TYR A 204 9.90 -32.88 12.74
C TYR A 204 9.23 -32.34 14.00
N ASP A 205 8.81 -31.07 13.98
CA ASP A 205 8.11 -30.46 15.11
C ASP A 205 6.74 -31.11 15.37
N GLY A 206 6.06 -31.59 14.32
CA GLY A 206 4.78 -32.31 14.45
C GLY A 206 4.89 -33.61 15.25
N ILE A 207 5.98 -34.35 15.11
CA ILE A 207 6.22 -35.56 15.91
C ILE A 207 6.46 -35.20 17.38
N TRP A 208 7.20 -34.13 17.66
CA TRP A 208 7.40 -33.64 19.02
C TRP A 208 6.10 -33.15 19.66
N VAL A 209 5.22 -32.48 18.91
CA VAL A 209 3.86 -32.10 19.37
C VAL A 209 3.09 -33.34 19.79
N ILE A 210 3.08 -34.39 18.96
CA ILE A 210 2.37 -35.64 19.28
C ILE A 210 2.95 -36.27 20.55
N ALA A 211 4.28 -36.38 20.65
CA ALA A 211 4.94 -36.97 21.81
C ALA A 211 4.61 -36.22 23.11
N LYS A 212 4.76 -34.89 23.12
CA LYS A 212 4.43 -34.06 24.31
C LYS A 212 2.95 -34.14 24.67
N THR A 213 2.07 -34.11 23.67
CA THR A 213 0.61 -34.25 23.90
C THR A 213 0.28 -35.58 24.57
N LEU A 214 0.79 -36.70 24.02
CA LEU A 214 0.52 -38.03 24.57
C LEU A 214 1.09 -38.19 25.98
N THR A 215 2.32 -37.74 26.22
CA THR A 215 2.94 -37.75 27.56
C THR A 215 2.08 -37.01 28.56
N ARG A 216 1.65 -35.79 28.22
CA ARG A 216 0.83 -34.97 29.11
C ARG A 216 -0.55 -35.57 29.37
N VAL A 217 -1.21 -36.09 28.35
CA VAL A 217 -2.51 -36.77 28.50
C VAL A 217 -2.37 -38.02 29.38
N MET A 218 -1.31 -38.81 29.23
CA MET A 218 -1.04 -39.97 30.09
C MET A 218 -0.86 -39.56 31.57
N GLU A 219 -0.17 -38.45 31.84
CA GLU A 219 -0.04 -37.94 33.22
C GLU A 219 -1.38 -37.52 33.81
N LEU A 220 -2.19 -36.77 33.05
CA LEU A 220 -3.52 -36.34 33.49
C LEU A 220 -4.43 -37.55 33.77
N LEU A 221 -4.38 -38.58 32.93
CA LEU A 221 -5.11 -39.82 33.13
C LEU A 221 -4.63 -40.57 34.38
N ARG A 222 -3.32 -40.64 34.63
CA ARG A 222 -2.77 -41.27 35.86
C ARG A 222 -3.23 -40.55 37.13
N VAL A 223 -3.23 -39.21 37.13
CA VAL A 223 -3.72 -38.42 38.27
C VAL A 223 -5.21 -38.67 38.50
N LYS A 224 -6.01 -38.67 37.43
CA LYS A 224 -7.46 -38.91 37.52
C LYS A 224 -7.79 -40.33 37.98
N GLN A 225 -7.02 -41.32 37.53
CA GLN A 225 -7.16 -42.71 37.96
C GLN A 225 -6.78 -42.89 39.44
N ARG A 226 -5.75 -42.19 39.93
CA ARG A 226 -5.35 -42.19 41.35
C ARG A 226 -6.35 -41.47 42.27
N GLN A 227 -7.16 -40.55 41.74
CA GLN A 227 -8.20 -39.86 42.51
C GLN A 227 -9.51 -40.68 42.60
N ASN A 228 -9.79 -41.53 41.62
CA ASN A 228 -11.04 -42.32 41.53
C ASN A 228 -10.88 -43.78 42.00
N THR A 229 -10.04 -44.04 43.00
CA THR A 229 -9.66 -45.38 43.49
C THR A 229 -10.84 -46.24 44.00
N PHE A 230 -12.03 -45.66 44.19
CA PHE A 230 -13.20 -46.35 44.76
C PHE A 230 -14.30 -46.72 43.75
N HIS A 231 -14.20 -46.36 42.46
CA HIS A 231 -15.18 -46.73 41.44
C HIS A 231 -14.52 -47.32 40.19
N ASN A 232 -15.19 -48.30 39.56
CA ASN A 232 -14.80 -48.87 38.27
C ASN A 232 -14.70 -47.75 37.22
N PHE A 233 -13.48 -47.24 37.04
CA PHE A 233 -13.20 -46.11 36.17
C PHE A 233 -13.16 -46.58 34.72
N THR A 234 -14.28 -46.47 34.02
CA THR A 234 -14.31 -46.53 32.55
C THR A 234 -14.09 -45.13 32.00
N VAL A 235 -12.92 -44.90 31.41
CA VAL A 235 -12.61 -43.65 30.69
C VAL A 235 -13.50 -43.58 29.45
N ASP A 236 -14.33 -42.55 29.34
CA ASP A 236 -15.05 -42.29 28.08
C ASP A 236 -14.06 -41.78 27.02
N ASP A 237 -14.10 -42.44 25.87
CA ASP A 237 -13.34 -42.10 24.69
C ASP A 237 -13.50 -40.61 24.34
N ARG A 238 -14.72 -40.06 24.41
CA ARG A 238 -14.95 -38.64 24.09
C ARG A 238 -14.21 -37.69 25.02
N GLU A 239 -14.07 -38.06 26.29
CA GLU A 239 -13.38 -37.25 27.29
C GLU A 239 -11.86 -37.23 27.04
N VAL A 240 -11.26 -38.35 26.65
CA VAL A 240 -9.86 -38.42 26.21
C VAL A 240 -9.64 -37.59 24.95
N GLY A 241 -10.58 -37.67 24.00
CA GLY A 241 -10.55 -36.86 22.79
C GLY A 241 -10.48 -35.37 23.11
N LYS A 242 -11.32 -34.90 24.05
CA LYS A 242 -11.31 -33.50 24.48
C LYS A 242 -10.00 -33.12 25.19
N MET A 243 -9.50 -33.97 26.10
CA MET A 243 -8.20 -33.75 26.74
C MET A 243 -7.05 -33.63 25.74
N VAL A 244 -7.04 -34.46 24.69
CA VAL A 244 -6.02 -34.35 23.63
C VAL A 244 -6.10 -33.00 22.94
N LEU A 245 -7.29 -32.54 22.57
CA LEU A 245 -7.48 -31.25 21.88
C LEU A 245 -7.07 -30.06 22.78
N ASP A 246 -7.43 -30.12 24.06
CA ASP A 246 -7.09 -29.08 25.05
C ASP A 246 -5.56 -29.01 25.25
N VAL A 247 -4.91 -30.16 25.45
CA VAL A 247 -3.44 -30.25 25.60
C VAL A 247 -2.73 -29.81 24.32
N MET A 248 -3.24 -30.15 23.14
CA MET A 248 -2.66 -29.67 21.87
C MET A 248 -2.70 -28.15 21.75
N ASN A 249 -3.75 -27.50 22.24
CA ASN A 249 -3.86 -26.05 22.23
C ASN A 249 -2.94 -25.38 23.28
N GLU A 250 -2.66 -26.07 24.38
CA GLU A 250 -1.72 -25.62 25.43
C GLU A 250 -0.25 -25.97 25.11
N THR A 251 0.00 -26.79 24.09
CA THR A 251 1.36 -27.26 23.78
C THR A 251 2.24 -26.09 23.39
N ASN A 252 3.35 -25.93 24.11
CA ASN A 252 4.33 -24.89 23.85
C ASN A 252 5.77 -25.37 24.06
N PHE A 253 6.61 -25.30 23.02
CA PHE A 253 8.03 -25.65 23.12
C PHE A 253 8.88 -25.00 22.01
N PHE A 254 10.21 -25.05 22.15
CA PHE A 254 11.15 -24.65 21.10
C PHE A 254 11.43 -25.80 20.13
N GLY A 255 10.82 -25.76 18.96
CA GLY A 255 11.09 -26.66 17.84
C GLY A 255 12.21 -26.15 16.91
N VAL A 256 12.41 -26.78 15.76
CA VAL A 256 13.37 -26.30 14.74
C VAL A 256 12.81 -25.15 13.90
N THR A 257 11.49 -24.94 13.94
CA THR A 257 10.78 -23.89 13.17
C THR A 257 10.27 -22.73 14.05
N HIS A 258 10.92 -22.45 15.17
CA HIS A 258 10.48 -21.49 16.19
C HIS A 258 10.58 -19.98 15.79
N THR A 259 9.69 -19.13 16.34
CA THR A 259 9.50 -17.70 16.01
C THR A 259 10.25 -16.71 16.91
N ARG A 260 10.85 -15.65 16.39
CA ARG A 260 11.64 -14.65 17.14
C ARG A 260 10.88 -13.91 18.28
N SER A 261 11.11 -14.20 19.56
CA SER A 261 10.59 -13.37 20.67
C SER A 261 11.24 -11.98 20.71
N SER A 262 10.42 -10.93 20.80
CA SER A 262 10.85 -9.54 21.00
C SER A 262 11.17 -9.29 22.47
N GLY A 263 12.39 -9.65 22.88
CA GLY A 263 13.00 -9.22 24.14
C GLY A 263 14.33 -8.55 23.81
N SER A 264 14.45 -7.28 24.22
CA SER A 264 15.66 -6.46 24.13
C SER A 264 16.92 -7.22 24.57
N ALA A 265 18.02 -6.97 23.85
CA ALA A 265 19.35 -7.37 24.26
C ALA A 265 19.66 -6.88 25.68
N LEU A 266 19.69 -7.80 26.64
CA LEU A 266 20.63 -7.73 27.75
C LEU A 266 21.41 -9.04 27.75
N ALA A 267 22.71 -8.94 27.46
CA ALA A 267 23.65 -9.97 27.86
C ALA A 267 23.49 -10.21 29.37
N PRO A 268 23.49 -11.46 29.86
CA PRO A 268 23.53 -11.69 31.30
C PRO A 268 24.85 -11.11 31.84
N PRO A 269 24.85 -10.36 32.95
CA PRO A 269 26.08 -9.90 33.57
C PRO A 269 26.83 -11.11 34.15
N PRO A 270 28.17 -11.07 34.24
CA PRO A 270 28.92 -12.09 34.95
C PRO A 270 28.63 -11.89 36.43
N SER A 271 27.92 -12.83 37.05
CA SER A 271 27.80 -12.89 38.51
C SER A 271 28.43 -14.18 39.01
N THR A 272 29.68 -14.03 39.44
CA THR A 272 30.29 -14.78 40.52
C THR A 272 29.36 -14.76 41.73
N LEU A 273 28.82 -15.92 42.12
CA LEU A 273 28.43 -16.27 43.50
C LEU A 273 28.22 -17.80 43.56
N THR A 274 29.22 -18.46 44.12
CA THR A 274 29.17 -19.68 44.95
C THR A 274 28.00 -20.65 44.80
N SER A 275 28.33 -21.80 44.20
CA SER A 275 27.90 -23.17 44.53
C SER A 275 26.76 -23.35 45.53
N LEU A 276 25.58 -23.70 45.01
CA LEU A 276 24.75 -24.76 45.59
C LEU A 276 24.17 -25.59 44.44
N SER A 277 24.88 -26.67 44.12
CA SER A 277 24.45 -27.70 43.18
C SER A 277 23.27 -28.46 43.78
N THR A 278 22.09 -28.30 43.18
CA THR A 278 21.11 -29.39 43.10
C THR A 278 20.64 -29.44 41.65
N ASP A 279 21.32 -30.30 40.89
CA ASP A 279 21.00 -30.61 39.50
C ASP A 279 19.63 -31.30 39.40
N PRO A 280 18.67 -30.82 38.59
CA PRO A 280 17.59 -31.64 38.09
C PRO A 280 18.02 -32.32 36.78
N LEU A 281 19.18 -32.99 36.76
CA LEU A 281 19.68 -33.71 35.57
C LEU A 281 18.96 -35.06 35.35
N GLY A 282 18.21 -35.58 36.32
CA GLY A 282 17.64 -36.94 36.23
C GLY A 282 16.33 -37.10 35.44
N VAL A 283 15.59 -36.01 35.19
CA VAL A 283 14.24 -36.11 34.57
C VAL A 283 14.28 -35.90 33.05
N ALA A 284 15.15 -35.00 32.57
CA ALA A 284 15.28 -34.69 31.14
C ALA A 284 15.94 -35.84 30.35
N ASP A 285 16.94 -36.52 30.92
CA ASP A 285 17.63 -37.64 30.26
C ASP A 285 16.74 -38.88 30.14
N GLN A 286 15.84 -39.11 31.10
CA GLN A 286 14.87 -40.22 31.07
C GLN A 286 13.74 -39.96 30.06
N GLU A 287 13.26 -38.71 29.96
CA GLU A 287 12.22 -38.32 28.99
C GLU A 287 12.76 -38.39 27.54
N GLN A 288 14.02 -38.01 27.33
CA GLN A 288 14.70 -38.11 26.05
C GLN A 288 14.93 -39.58 25.62
N ALA A 289 15.36 -40.46 26.54
CA ALA A 289 15.57 -41.88 26.27
C ALA A 289 14.27 -42.61 25.89
N ASP A 290 13.15 -42.30 26.56
CA ASP A 290 11.83 -42.87 26.27
C ASP A 290 11.28 -42.43 24.90
N ILE A 291 11.55 -41.19 24.48
CA ILE A 291 11.15 -40.66 23.17
C ILE A 291 12.04 -41.22 22.05
N GLU A 292 13.35 -41.32 22.27
CA GLU A 292 14.26 -41.95 21.31
C GLU A 292 13.99 -43.46 21.12
N SER A 293 13.56 -44.15 22.19
CA SER A 293 13.06 -45.52 22.18
C SER A 293 11.79 -45.66 21.31
N PHE A 294 10.80 -44.77 21.51
CA PHE A 294 9.57 -44.72 20.73
C PHE A 294 9.82 -44.44 19.23
N LEU A 295 10.74 -43.52 18.91
CA LEU A 295 11.13 -43.21 17.54
C LEU A 295 11.91 -44.36 16.88
N ARG A 296 12.65 -45.17 17.66
CA ARG A 296 13.32 -46.39 17.18
C ARG A 296 12.33 -47.50 16.83
N ASP A 297 11.29 -47.68 17.63
CA ASP A 297 10.23 -48.68 17.38
C ASP A 297 9.32 -48.28 16.21
N SER A 298 9.01 -46.98 16.05
CA SER A 298 8.21 -46.46 14.92
C SER A 298 8.90 -46.62 13.56
N ARG A 299 10.24 -46.73 13.55
CA ARG A 299 11.06 -46.93 12.35
C ARG A 299 10.79 -48.27 11.65
N LYS A 300 10.16 -49.25 12.32
CA LYS A 300 9.77 -50.55 11.76
C LYS A 300 8.41 -50.54 11.04
N GLN A 301 7.64 -49.45 11.09
CA GLN A 301 6.30 -49.35 10.48
C GLN A 301 6.20 -48.31 9.35
N SER A 302 7.32 -47.97 8.70
CA SER A 302 7.30 -47.05 7.56
C SER A 302 6.82 -47.75 6.28
N SER A 303 5.52 -47.77 6.07
CA SER A 303 4.92 -47.91 4.75
C SER A 303 3.62 -47.10 4.69
N ALA A 304 3.67 -46.01 3.93
CA ALA A 304 2.55 -45.25 3.39
C ALA A 304 1.60 -44.54 4.39
N GLY A 305 1.06 -43.40 3.95
CA GLY A 305 0.17 -42.55 4.72
C GLY A 305 -1.04 -43.29 5.30
N ILE A 306 -1.14 -43.34 6.62
CA ILE A 306 -2.32 -43.84 7.34
C ILE A 306 -2.64 -42.84 8.45
N LEU A 307 -3.23 -41.70 8.07
CA LEU A 307 -4.15 -40.97 8.96
C LEU A 307 -5.06 -40.00 8.18
N MET A 308 -5.31 -40.28 6.89
CA MET A 308 -6.17 -39.45 6.02
C MET A 308 -7.50 -40.11 5.65
N ALA A 309 -7.87 -41.24 6.25
CA ALA A 309 -9.14 -41.91 5.90
C ALA A 309 -9.73 -42.76 7.03
N LEU A 310 -9.76 -42.25 8.27
CA LEU A 310 -10.43 -42.94 9.36
C LEU A 310 -11.45 -42.00 10.02
N GLY A 311 -12.73 -42.37 9.91
CA GLY A 311 -13.82 -41.69 10.59
C GLY A 311 -13.62 -41.64 12.12
N PRO A 312 -14.37 -40.78 12.82
CA PRO A 312 -14.14 -40.41 14.23
C PRO A 312 -13.99 -41.61 15.18
N ASN A 313 -14.68 -42.72 14.90
CA ASN A 313 -14.65 -43.91 15.76
C ASN A 313 -13.40 -44.80 15.58
N ARG A 314 -12.65 -44.69 14.47
CA ARG A 314 -11.48 -45.57 14.21
C ARG A 314 -10.15 -44.97 14.63
N VAL A 315 -9.93 -43.66 14.45
CA VAL A 315 -8.72 -42.96 14.96
C VAL A 315 -8.63 -43.08 16.48
N HIS A 316 -9.78 -42.98 17.15
CA HIS A 316 -9.93 -43.20 18.58
C HIS A 316 -9.45 -44.58 19.02
N SER A 317 -9.90 -45.65 18.35
CA SER A 317 -9.52 -47.01 18.69
C SER A 317 -8.03 -47.30 18.43
N THR A 318 -7.44 -46.69 17.39
CA THR A 318 -6.02 -46.88 17.07
C THR A 318 -5.13 -46.15 18.06
N LEU A 319 -5.47 -44.93 18.46
CA LEU A 319 -4.73 -44.17 19.48
C LEU A 319 -4.79 -44.87 20.85
N ILE A 320 -5.96 -45.42 21.21
CA ILE A 320 -6.16 -46.20 22.43
C ILE A 320 -5.42 -47.54 22.35
N SER A 321 -5.35 -48.18 21.19
CA SER A 321 -4.58 -49.41 20.99
C SER A 321 -3.07 -49.17 21.12
N VAL A 322 -2.58 -48.03 20.62
CA VAL A 322 -1.18 -47.59 20.81
C VAL A 322 -0.92 -47.23 22.27
N LEU A 323 -1.83 -46.52 22.95
CA LEU A 323 -1.72 -46.20 24.38
C LEU A 323 -1.78 -47.45 25.26
N ARG A 324 -2.63 -48.43 24.93
CA ARG A 324 -2.69 -49.74 25.61
C ARG A 324 -1.42 -50.55 25.36
N TYR A 325 -0.92 -50.57 24.14
CA TYR A 325 0.34 -51.25 23.79
C TYR A 325 1.54 -50.63 24.54
N ILE A 326 1.62 -49.30 24.62
CA ILE A 326 2.66 -48.58 25.36
C ILE A 326 2.52 -48.80 26.87
N CYS A 327 1.30 -48.79 27.43
CA CYS A 327 1.07 -49.12 28.84
C CYS A 327 1.46 -50.57 29.17
N ALA A 328 1.11 -51.54 28.30
CA ALA A 328 1.45 -52.95 28.48
C ALA A 328 2.96 -53.19 28.41
N LYS A 329 3.67 -52.50 27.52
CA LYS A 329 5.14 -52.59 27.41
C LYS A 329 5.86 -51.96 28.62
N ARG A 330 5.29 -50.89 29.20
CA ARG A 330 5.85 -50.21 30.40
C ARG A 330 5.61 -50.97 31.70
N GLN A 331 4.49 -51.70 31.83
CA GLN A 331 4.26 -52.58 32.99
C GLN A 331 5.29 -53.71 33.10
N LEU A 332 5.86 -54.19 31.98
CA LEU A 332 6.90 -55.21 31.97
C LEU A 332 8.30 -54.69 32.35
N GLN A 333 8.56 -53.38 32.24
CA GLN A 333 9.85 -52.78 32.62
C GLN A 333 9.88 -52.22 34.05
N GLN A 334 8.73 -52.14 34.73
CA GLN A 334 8.58 -51.42 36.01
C GLN A 334 8.34 -52.37 37.20
N GLN A 335 8.77 -53.63 37.08
CA GLN A 335 8.76 -54.61 38.17
C GLN A 335 10.14 -54.75 38.87
N GLU A 336 11.11 -53.90 38.53
CA GLU A 336 12.51 -54.03 39.02
C GLU A 336 13.09 -52.76 39.68
N SER A 337 12.28 -51.77 40.06
CA SER A 337 12.75 -50.67 40.92
C SER A 337 11.62 -50.07 41.72
N ASP A 338 11.30 -50.72 42.84
CA ASP A 338 10.47 -50.16 43.89
C ASP A 338 11.28 -50.18 45.19
N HIS A 339 12.18 -49.20 45.36
CA HIS A 339 12.72 -48.76 46.66
C HIS A 339 13.25 -47.33 46.51
N GLY A 340 12.51 -46.34 47.01
CA GLY A 340 13.06 -45.01 47.31
C GLY A 340 12.11 -43.83 47.13
N GLY A 341 11.66 -43.28 48.25
CA GLY A 341 11.65 -41.82 48.47
C GLY A 341 10.55 -40.99 47.80
N LEU A 342 9.54 -40.66 48.60
CA LEU A 342 8.52 -39.65 48.32
C LEU A 342 9.15 -38.23 48.27
N HIS A 343 9.45 -37.71 47.09
CA HIS A 343 9.62 -36.26 46.87
C HIS A 343 8.37 -35.71 46.19
N ILE A 344 7.53 -35.01 46.97
CA ILE A 344 6.44 -34.19 46.46
C ILE A 344 7.08 -32.97 45.79
N ILE A 345 7.38 -33.09 44.49
CA ILE A 345 7.69 -31.93 43.65
C ILE A 345 6.36 -31.20 43.46
N ASP A 346 6.31 -29.95 43.92
CA ASP A 346 5.13 -29.10 43.87
C ASP A 346 4.71 -28.93 42.39
N LEU A 347 3.66 -29.66 41.96
CA LEU A 347 3.13 -29.65 40.60
C LEU A 347 2.71 -28.22 40.17
N ALA A 348 2.47 -27.32 41.13
CA ALA A 348 2.20 -25.91 40.88
C ALA A 348 3.47 -25.16 40.45
N ALA A 349 4.63 -25.47 41.02
CA ALA A 349 5.91 -24.88 40.64
C ALA A 349 6.41 -25.38 39.28
N VAL A 350 6.20 -26.66 38.95
CA VAL A 350 6.47 -27.21 37.61
C VAL A 350 5.50 -26.62 36.58
N ARG A 351 4.19 -26.53 36.90
CA ARG A 351 3.21 -25.80 36.06
C ARG A 351 3.57 -24.33 35.87
N ALA A 352 4.15 -23.69 36.88
CA ALA A 352 4.59 -22.31 36.80
C ALA A 352 5.91 -22.15 36.02
N ALA A 353 6.83 -23.12 36.10
CA ALA A 353 8.08 -23.13 35.34
C ALA A 353 7.84 -23.43 33.84
N GLU A 354 6.93 -24.34 33.49
CA GLU A 354 6.51 -24.58 32.11
C GLU A 354 5.66 -23.43 31.54
N LYS A 355 4.79 -22.80 32.35
CA LYS A 355 4.07 -21.58 31.94
C LYS A 355 4.98 -20.37 31.70
N LYS A 356 6.23 -20.39 32.18
CA LYS A 356 7.17 -19.26 32.14
C LYS A 356 8.29 -19.43 31.10
N ALA A 357 8.33 -20.56 30.40
CA ALA A 357 9.18 -20.72 29.23
C ALA A 357 8.37 -20.35 27.98
N ASP A 358 8.68 -19.20 27.37
CA ASP A 358 8.12 -18.76 26.08
C ASP A 358 8.55 -19.73 24.96
N GLY A 359 7.98 -20.93 24.90
CA GLY A 359 8.07 -21.79 23.72
C GLY A 359 7.43 -21.11 22.51
N GLN A 360 7.76 -21.60 21.31
CA GLN A 360 7.52 -20.87 20.06
C GLN A 360 6.87 -21.72 18.96
N VAL A 361 6.35 -22.90 19.33
CA VAL A 361 5.36 -23.66 18.55
C VAL A 361 4.04 -23.54 19.31
N MET A 362 3.15 -22.67 18.82
CA MET A 362 1.85 -22.38 19.43
C MET A 362 0.73 -22.58 18.42
N PHE A 363 -0.40 -23.10 18.89
CA PHE A 363 -1.62 -23.18 18.10
C PHE A 363 -2.63 -22.14 18.57
N ARG A 364 -3.30 -21.49 17.62
CA ARG A 364 -4.46 -20.62 17.86
C ARG A 364 -5.58 -21.13 16.98
N ASN A 365 -6.68 -21.59 17.58
CA ASN A 365 -7.78 -22.23 16.85
C ASN A 365 -7.26 -23.34 15.90
N GLY A 366 -6.34 -24.19 16.37
CA GLY A 366 -5.74 -25.28 15.61
C GLY A 366 -4.93 -24.89 14.36
N GLU A 367 -4.67 -23.60 14.16
CA GLU A 367 -3.69 -23.09 13.21
C GLU A 367 -2.40 -22.74 13.93
N ARG A 368 -1.27 -22.88 13.24
CA ARG A 368 0.01 -22.51 13.81
C ARG A 368 0.31 -21.03 13.59
N MET A 369 0.72 -20.36 14.66
CA MET A 369 1.35 -19.04 14.58
C MET A 369 2.82 -19.18 14.18
N GLY A 370 3.23 -18.54 13.10
CA GLY A 370 4.56 -18.69 12.51
C GLY A 370 5.22 -17.38 12.09
N THR A 371 6.43 -17.48 11.54
CA THR A 371 7.15 -16.36 10.95
C THR A 371 6.92 -16.35 9.44
N ILE A 372 6.60 -15.17 8.91
CA ILE A 372 6.49 -14.90 7.48
C ILE A 372 7.77 -14.21 7.02
N LYS A 373 8.35 -14.62 5.90
CA LYS A 373 9.51 -14.00 5.28
C LYS A 373 9.10 -13.18 4.06
N PHE A 374 9.81 -12.08 3.86
CA PHE A 374 9.73 -11.25 2.67
C PHE A 374 11.02 -11.43 1.88
N ASN A 375 10.87 -11.76 0.60
CA ASN A 375 11.94 -11.81 -0.37
C ASN A 375 11.73 -10.72 -1.42
N GLN A 376 12.80 -10.22 -2.01
CA GLN A 376 12.76 -9.33 -3.15
C GLN A 376 13.56 -9.92 -4.30
N PHE A 377 13.01 -9.85 -5.51
CA PHE A 377 13.74 -10.22 -6.72
C PHE A 377 14.69 -9.11 -7.14
N GLN A 378 15.99 -9.38 -7.10
CA GLN A 378 17.08 -8.45 -7.42
C GLN A 378 18.06 -9.13 -8.37
N GLU A 379 18.28 -8.54 -9.55
CA GLU A 379 19.31 -8.98 -10.50
C GLU A 379 19.25 -10.49 -10.84
N GLY A 380 18.05 -11.05 -10.94
CA GLY A 380 17.85 -12.47 -11.30
C GLY A 380 17.81 -13.45 -10.12
N ARG A 381 17.82 -12.99 -8.86
CA ARG A 381 17.73 -13.86 -7.68
C ARG A 381 16.79 -13.27 -6.62
N GLU A 382 16.15 -14.14 -5.84
CA GLU A 382 15.40 -13.72 -4.66
C GLU A 382 16.33 -13.55 -3.45
N VAL A 383 16.25 -12.41 -2.79
CA VAL A 383 17.03 -12.07 -1.59
C VAL A 383 16.06 -11.80 -0.43
N LYS A 384 16.31 -12.39 0.74
CA LYS A 384 15.51 -12.12 1.95
C LYS A 384 15.70 -10.66 2.39
N VAL A 385 14.60 -9.91 2.48
CA VAL A 385 14.59 -8.49 2.86
C VAL A 385 13.96 -8.21 4.22
N GLY A 386 13.18 -9.16 4.76
CA GLY A 386 12.55 -8.98 6.06
C GLY A 386 11.84 -10.21 6.57
N GLU A 387 11.35 -10.11 7.80
CA GLU A 387 10.55 -11.13 8.46
C GLU A 387 9.46 -10.49 9.33
N TYR A 388 8.33 -11.15 9.43
CA TYR A 388 7.20 -10.76 10.26
C TYR A 388 6.87 -11.87 11.24
N ASN A 389 6.77 -11.53 12.53
CA ASN A 389 6.39 -12.46 13.57
C ASN A 389 4.90 -12.31 13.92
N ALA A 390 4.09 -13.33 13.62
CA ALA A 390 2.65 -13.32 13.90
C ALA A 390 2.29 -13.37 15.40
N ILE A 391 3.19 -13.83 16.28
CA ILE A 391 2.95 -13.87 17.74
C ILE A 391 3.19 -12.48 18.35
N ALA A 392 4.29 -11.82 17.95
CA ALA A 392 4.66 -10.51 18.49
C ALA A 392 3.97 -9.35 17.75
N ASP A 393 3.40 -9.60 16.57
CA ASP A 393 2.84 -8.58 15.68
C ASP A 393 3.87 -7.51 15.24
N VAL A 394 5.12 -7.94 15.02
CA VAL A 394 6.26 -7.08 14.67
C VAL A 394 6.83 -7.46 13.29
N LEU A 395 7.05 -6.44 12.45
CA LEU A 395 7.75 -6.53 11.17
C LEU A 395 9.19 -6.04 11.34
N ASP A 396 10.16 -6.92 11.09
CA ASP A 396 11.59 -6.63 11.12
C ASP A 396 12.14 -6.63 9.67
N LEU A 397 12.46 -5.45 9.15
CA LEU A 397 13.12 -5.32 7.84
C LEU A 397 14.64 -5.28 8.01
N ILE A 398 15.35 -5.92 7.08
CA ILE A 398 16.81 -5.93 7.05
C ILE A 398 17.28 -4.64 6.35
N ASN A 399 17.84 -3.72 7.12
CA ASN A 399 18.36 -2.45 6.58
C ASN A 399 19.33 -2.69 5.40
N ASN A 400 19.24 -1.85 4.37
CA ASN A 400 20.03 -1.88 3.13
C ASN A 400 19.85 -3.10 2.21
N SER A 401 18.93 -4.03 2.54
CA SER A 401 18.64 -5.17 1.67
C SER A 401 17.64 -4.83 0.56
N ILE A 402 16.59 -4.06 0.88
CA ILE A 402 15.54 -3.70 -0.07
C ILE A 402 16.03 -2.59 -1.03
N ARG A 403 15.78 -2.77 -2.32
CA ARG A 403 16.14 -1.81 -3.37
C ARG A 403 14.91 -1.46 -4.19
N PHE A 404 14.66 -0.17 -4.33
CA PHE A 404 13.65 0.33 -5.27
C PHE A 404 14.36 0.89 -6.51
N GLN A 405 13.70 0.84 -7.65
CA GLN A 405 14.23 1.40 -8.89
C GLN A 405 14.24 2.95 -8.86
N GLY A 406 13.45 3.56 -7.98
CA GLY A 406 13.50 4.99 -7.67
C GLY A 406 14.37 5.30 -6.46
N VAL A 407 14.64 6.59 -6.22
CA VAL A 407 15.31 7.07 -5.00
C VAL A 407 14.46 6.79 -3.75
N GLU A 408 13.15 6.81 -3.92
CA GLU A 408 12.14 6.56 -2.89
C GLU A 408 11.22 5.40 -3.32
N PRO A 409 10.55 4.75 -2.36
CA PRO A 409 9.49 3.79 -2.66
C PRO A 409 8.39 4.42 -3.54
N PRO A 410 7.73 3.64 -4.42
CA PRO A 410 6.65 4.17 -5.25
C PRO A 410 5.51 4.72 -4.40
N LYS A 411 4.89 5.80 -4.88
CA LYS A 411 3.68 6.38 -4.26
C LYS A 411 2.44 5.65 -4.75
N ASP A 412 1.45 5.45 -3.87
CA ASP A 412 0.22 4.68 -4.14
C ASP A 412 -0.78 5.39 -5.08
N ARG A 413 -0.64 6.72 -5.26
CA ARG A 413 -1.46 7.54 -6.16
C ARG A 413 -0.69 8.68 -6.80
N THR A 414 -1.26 9.25 -7.87
CA THR A 414 -0.85 10.57 -8.39
C THR A 414 -1.23 11.67 -7.40
N PHE A 415 -0.31 12.59 -7.12
CA PHE A 415 -0.61 13.82 -6.37
C PHE A 415 -0.92 14.93 -7.36
N VAL A 416 -2.18 15.37 -7.38
CA VAL A 416 -2.60 16.53 -8.18
C VAL A 416 -2.21 17.79 -7.42
N ARG A 417 -1.37 18.63 -8.05
CA ARG A 417 -1.06 19.97 -7.55
C ARG A 417 -1.80 20.98 -8.41
N LEU A 418 -2.79 21.64 -7.83
CA LEU A 418 -3.49 22.74 -8.49
C LEU A 418 -2.52 23.91 -8.62
N GLN A 419 -2.24 24.31 -9.86
CA GLN A 419 -1.38 25.45 -10.17
C GLN A 419 -2.16 26.45 -11.01
N ARG A 420 -2.20 27.72 -10.57
CA ARG A 420 -2.81 28.80 -11.35
C ARG A 420 -1.94 29.09 -12.57
N ARG A 421 -2.56 29.18 -13.74
CA ARG A 421 -1.89 29.68 -14.95
C ARG A 421 -1.88 31.20 -14.92
N HIS A 422 -0.71 31.77 -15.12
CA HIS A 422 -0.51 33.22 -15.14
C HIS A 422 -0.05 33.69 -16.53
N ILE A 423 -0.31 34.96 -16.82
CA ILE A 423 0.22 35.62 -18.02
C ILE A 423 1.74 35.66 -17.93
N ASN A 424 2.42 35.35 -19.04
CA ASN A 424 3.88 35.37 -19.12
C ASN A 424 4.40 36.81 -18.96
N VAL A 425 5.19 37.07 -17.93
CA VAL A 425 5.70 38.41 -17.56
C VAL A 425 6.44 39.12 -18.70
N PRO A 426 7.36 38.46 -19.44
CA PRO A 426 7.94 39.00 -20.66
C PRO A 426 6.94 39.56 -21.68
N LEU A 427 5.86 38.83 -21.97
CA LEU A 427 4.85 39.27 -22.95
C LEU A 427 4.09 40.50 -22.44
N TYR A 428 3.74 40.51 -21.15
CA TYR A 428 3.10 41.67 -20.54
C TYR A 428 4.01 42.91 -20.55
N SER A 429 5.32 42.73 -20.29
CA SER A 429 6.31 43.81 -20.35
C SER A 429 6.42 44.41 -21.76
N ILE A 430 6.51 43.58 -22.80
CA ILE A 430 6.58 44.04 -24.19
C ILE A 430 5.33 44.85 -24.56
N LEU A 431 4.13 44.32 -24.28
CA LEU A 431 2.88 45.04 -24.58
C LEU A 431 2.78 46.35 -23.81
N SER A 432 3.18 46.36 -22.54
CA SER A 432 3.19 47.57 -21.71
C SER A 432 4.12 48.65 -22.29
N THR A 433 5.34 48.32 -22.70
CA THR A 433 6.27 49.31 -23.28
C THR A 433 5.75 49.93 -24.57
N ILE A 434 5.12 49.14 -25.45
CA ILE A 434 4.50 49.63 -26.69
C ILE A 434 3.35 50.60 -26.37
N THR A 435 2.51 50.29 -25.39
CA THR A 435 1.41 51.19 -24.98
C THR A 435 1.90 52.50 -24.37
N ILE A 436 2.99 52.48 -23.59
CA ILE A 436 3.61 53.71 -23.05
C ILE A 436 4.07 54.61 -24.20
N LEU A 437 4.74 54.05 -25.20
CA LEU A 437 5.17 54.81 -26.39
C LEU A 437 3.95 55.40 -27.14
N GLY A 438 2.87 54.62 -27.27
CA GLY A 438 1.60 55.08 -27.84
C GLY A 438 0.97 56.24 -27.09
N MET A 439 0.98 56.20 -25.75
CA MET A 439 0.46 57.29 -24.90
C MET A 439 1.31 58.56 -25.01
N LEU A 440 2.65 58.44 -25.04
CA LEU A 440 3.54 59.59 -25.23
C LEU A 440 3.30 60.27 -26.59
N MET A 441 3.15 59.47 -27.65
CA MET A 441 2.83 59.97 -28.98
C MET A 441 1.45 60.66 -29.02
N ALA A 442 0.44 60.08 -28.38
CA ALA A 442 -0.89 60.70 -28.26
C ALA A 442 -0.84 62.04 -27.50
N GLY A 443 -0.06 62.12 -26.42
CA GLY A 443 0.18 63.36 -25.67
C GLY A 443 0.83 64.46 -26.52
N ALA A 444 1.84 64.10 -27.33
CA ALA A 444 2.48 65.01 -28.26
C ALA A 444 1.49 65.54 -29.32
N PHE A 445 0.65 64.67 -29.89
CA PHE A 445 -0.39 65.10 -30.85
C PHE A 445 -1.46 65.97 -30.22
N LEU A 446 -1.88 65.69 -28.97
CA LEU A 446 -2.81 66.54 -28.24
C LEU A 446 -2.21 67.93 -28.01
N PHE A 447 -0.96 68.00 -27.55
CA PHE A 447 -0.24 69.26 -27.36
C PHE A 447 -0.13 70.06 -28.65
N PHE A 448 0.27 69.41 -29.75
CA PHE A 448 0.34 70.03 -31.08
C PHE A 448 -1.01 70.61 -31.52
N ASN A 449 -2.09 69.85 -31.32
CA ASN A 449 -3.45 70.28 -31.70
C ASN A 449 -3.91 71.50 -30.90
N ILE A 450 -3.66 71.50 -29.59
CA ILE A 450 -4.02 72.61 -28.70
C ILE A 450 -3.21 73.87 -29.02
N LYS A 451 -1.88 73.74 -29.20
CA LYS A 451 -0.99 74.86 -29.48
C LYS A 451 -1.35 75.55 -30.81
N ASN A 452 -1.57 74.77 -31.86
CA ASN A 452 -1.83 75.28 -33.20
C ASN A 452 -3.32 75.42 -33.53
N ARG A 453 -4.21 75.44 -32.53
CA ARG A 453 -5.68 75.48 -32.72
C ARG A 453 -6.19 76.66 -33.55
N ASN A 454 -5.47 77.78 -33.54
CA ASN A 454 -5.84 79.01 -34.25
C ASN A 454 -5.39 78.99 -35.73
N HIS A 455 -4.51 78.07 -36.13
CA HIS A 455 -4.05 77.97 -37.51
C HIS A 455 -5.19 77.53 -38.45
N ARG A 456 -5.29 78.15 -39.62
CA ARG A 456 -6.44 78.01 -40.54
C ARG A 456 -6.79 76.54 -40.87
N LEU A 457 -5.78 75.70 -41.13
CA LEU A 457 -5.98 74.28 -41.45
C LEU A 457 -6.54 73.47 -40.27
N ILE A 458 -6.03 73.68 -39.06
CA ILE A 458 -6.46 72.97 -37.85
C ILE A 458 -7.84 73.46 -37.41
N LYS A 459 -8.11 74.76 -37.56
CA LYS A 459 -9.42 75.34 -37.30
C LYS A 459 -10.52 74.75 -38.20
N MET A 460 -10.20 74.43 -39.46
CA MET A 460 -11.14 73.77 -40.38
C MET A 460 -11.43 72.32 -40.00
N SER A 461 -10.49 71.60 -39.39
CA SER A 461 -10.63 70.18 -39.05
C SER A 461 -11.39 69.91 -37.73
N SER A 462 -11.98 70.93 -37.11
CA SER A 462 -12.71 70.86 -35.83
C SER A 462 -11.80 70.40 -34.66
N PRO A 463 -11.00 71.30 -34.07
CA PRO A 463 -9.95 70.96 -33.09
C PRO A 463 -10.51 70.30 -31.81
N TYR A 464 -11.67 70.74 -31.31
CA TYR A 464 -12.30 70.12 -30.13
C TYR A 464 -12.66 68.65 -30.32
N MET A 465 -13.11 68.26 -31.52
CA MET A 465 -13.41 66.87 -31.84
C MET A 465 -12.14 66.02 -31.96
N ASN A 466 -11.08 66.57 -32.53
CA ASN A 466 -9.78 65.89 -32.55
C ASN A 466 -9.22 65.66 -31.14
N ASN A 467 -9.33 66.65 -30.26
CA ASN A 467 -8.90 66.50 -28.86
C ASN A 467 -9.70 65.40 -28.16
N LEU A 468 -11.01 65.31 -28.41
CA LEU A 468 -11.88 64.28 -27.85
C LEU A 468 -11.52 62.87 -28.35
N ILE A 469 -11.16 62.73 -29.64
CA ILE A 469 -10.67 61.46 -30.21
C ILE A 469 -9.37 61.03 -29.51
N ILE A 470 -8.42 61.94 -29.33
CA ILE A 470 -7.14 61.62 -28.69
C ILE A 470 -7.34 61.26 -27.21
N LEU A 471 -8.23 61.97 -26.50
CA LEU A 471 -8.59 61.65 -25.10
C LEU A 471 -9.24 60.27 -24.98
N GLY A 472 -10.19 59.93 -25.86
CA GLY A 472 -10.78 58.59 -25.92
C GLY A 472 -9.73 57.51 -26.20
N GLY A 473 -8.78 57.78 -27.11
CA GLY A 473 -7.66 56.89 -27.40
C GLY A 473 -6.72 56.67 -26.20
N MET A 474 -6.41 57.73 -25.43
CA MET A 474 -5.61 57.60 -24.20
C MET A 474 -6.32 56.78 -23.12
N LEU A 475 -7.64 56.95 -22.95
CA LEU A 475 -8.45 56.12 -22.05
C LEU A 475 -8.43 54.64 -22.48
N SER A 476 -8.55 54.37 -23.78
CA SER A 476 -8.44 53.00 -24.29
C SER A 476 -7.06 52.38 -24.04
N TYR A 477 -5.96 53.15 -24.18
CA TYR A 477 -4.63 52.66 -23.82
C TYR A 477 -4.48 52.35 -22.32
N ALA A 478 -5.09 53.14 -21.44
CA ALA A 478 -5.08 52.88 -20.00
C ALA A 478 -5.72 51.52 -19.65
N SER A 479 -6.71 51.07 -20.42
CA SER A 479 -7.34 49.76 -20.19
C SER A 479 -6.34 48.60 -20.33
N ILE A 480 -5.38 48.65 -21.26
CA ILE A 480 -4.44 47.54 -21.52
C ILE A 480 -3.59 47.20 -20.30
N PHE A 481 -3.20 48.19 -19.48
CA PHE A 481 -2.51 47.93 -18.21
C PHE A 481 -3.39 47.16 -17.23
N LEU A 482 -4.68 47.51 -17.16
CA LEU A 482 -5.65 46.81 -16.30
C LEU A 482 -5.93 45.39 -16.78
N PHE A 483 -5.82 45.11 -18.09
CA PHE A 483 -5.97 43.76 -18.64
C PHE A 483 -4.84 42.81 -18.24
N GLY A 484 -3.63 43.31 -17.96
CA GLY A 484 -2.50 42.45 -17.60
C GLY A 484 -2.27 42.24 -16.11
N LEU A 485 -3.02 42.94 -15.26
CA LEU A 485 -3.06 42.68 -13.82
C LEU A 485 -3.92 41.44 -13.53
N ASP A 486 -3.29 40.26 -13.56
CA ASP A 486 -3.91 38.99 -13.22
C ASP A 486 -3.85 38.71 -11.69
N GLY A 487 -4.60 37.70 -11.22
CA GLY A 487 -4.67 37.28 -9.80
C GLY A 487 -3.37 36.68 -9.23
N GLY A 488 -2.25 36.83 -9.93
CA GLY A 488 -0.89 36.61 -9.40
C GLY A 488 -0.22 37.88 -8.87
N PHE A 489 -0.68 39.07 -9.29
CA PHE A 489 -0.13 40.36 -8.85
C PHE A 489 -1.04 41.09 -7.85
N VAL A 490 -2.32 40.75 -7.85
CA VAL A 490 -3.38 41.47 -7.15
C VAL A 490 -4.21 40.48 -6.32
N SER A 491 -4.71 40.93 -5.16
CA SER A 491 -5.53 40.11 -4.28
C SER A 491 -6.88 39.77 -4.91
N ASP A 492 -7.48 38.67 -4.47
CA ASP A 492 -8.73 38.14 -5.03
C ASP A 492 -9.88 39.18 -5.00
N LYS A 493 -9.97 40.02 -3.96
CA LYS A 493 -10.98 41.09 -3.83
C LYS A 493 -10.73 42.29 -4.75
N GLU A 494 -9.47 42.63 -4.93
CA GLU A 494 -9.06 43.73 -5.81
C GLU A 494 -9.23 43.34 -7.28
N PHE A 495 -9.10 42.06 -7.60
CA PHE A 495 -9.34 41.56 -8.95
C PHE A 495 -10.79 41.76 -9.42
N GLU A 496 -11.78 41.54 -8.56
CA GLU A 496 -13.20 41.76 -8.88
C GLU A 496 -13.49 43.23 -9.23
N THR A 497 -12.90 44.16 -8.47
CA THR A 497 -13.05 45.60 -8.74
C THR A 497 -12.33 46.00 -10.02
N LEU A 498 -11.14 45.46 -10.28
CA LEU A 498 -10.39 45.68 -11.52
C LEU A 498 -11.14 45.18 -12.76
N CYS A 499 -11.81 44.02 -12.71
CA CYS A 499 -12.63 43.50 -13.81
C CYS A 499 -13.75 44.48 -14.21
N THR A 500 -14.37 45.10 -13.22
CA THR A 500 -15.39 46.14 -13.43
C THR A 500 -14.77 47.37 -14.07
N VAL A 501 -13.72 47.94 -13.45
CA VAL A 501 -13.07 49.18 -13.91
C VAL A 501 -12.50 49.04 -15.32
N ARG A 502 -11.92 47.88 -15.65
CA ARG A 502 -11.38 47.56 -16.99
C ARG A 502 -12.42 47.73 -18.09
N THR A 503 -13.62 47.19 -17.87
CA THR A 503 -14.73 47.23 -18.83
C THR A 503 -15.25 48.66 -19.02
N TRP A 504 -15.39 49.39 -17.91
CA TRP A 504 -15.83 50.78 -17.91
C TRP A 504 -14.88 51.71 -18.69
N ILE A 505 -13.58 51.66 -18.38
CA ILE A 505 -12.59 52.54 -19.05
C ILE A 505 -12.51 52.25 -20.55
N LEU A 506 -12.56 50.98 -20.96
CA LEU A 506 -12.51 50.59 -22.37
C LEU A 506 -13.72 51.13 -23.15
N ILE A 507 -14.93 50.96 -22.60
CA ILE A 507 -16.17 51.38 -23.27
C ILE A 507 -16.25 52.90 -23.34
N VAL A 508 -15.98 53.62 -22.25
CA VAL A 508 -15.98 55.09 -22.24
C VAL A 508 -14.94 55.66 -23.21
N GLY A 509 -13.75 55.07 -23.28
CA GLY A 509 -12.70 55.47 -24.22
C GLY A 509 -13.12 55.26 -25.68
N TYR A 510 -13.66 54.07 -25.99
CA TYR A 510 -14.14 53.71 -27.32
C TYR A 510 -15.28 54.61 -27.81
N THR A 511 -16.30 54.82 -26.98
CA THR A 511 -17.51 55.58 -27.34
C THR A 511 -17.21 57.06 -27.52
N THR A 512 -16.32 57.62 -26.70
CA THR A 512 -15.83 59.00 -26.84
C THR A 512 -15.06 59.19 -28.16
N ALA A 513 -14.16 58.25 -28.50
CA ALA A 513 -13.36 58.34 -29.73
C ALA A 513 -14.21 58.14 -30.99
N PHE A 514 -15.02 57.07 -31.02
CA PHE A 514 -15.86 56.74 -32.17
C PHE A 514 -17.00 57.76 -32.35
N GLY A 515 -17.63 58.19 -31.26
CA GLY A 515 -18.68 59.21 -31.29
C GLY A 515 -18.17 60.55 -31.83
N ALA A 516 -16.96 60.97 -31.47
CA ALA A 516 -16.34 62.18 -32.00
C ALA A 516 -16.02 62.06 -33.51
N MET A 517 -15.60 60.88 -33.97
CA MET A 517 -15.40 60.60 -35.40
C MET A 517 -16.73 60.64 -36.17
N PHE A 518 -17.77 60.03 -35.62
CA PHE A 518 -19.12 60.04 -36.19
C PHE A 518 -19.72 61.46 -36.26
N ALA A 519 -19.56 62.26 -35.20
CA ALA A 519 -20.04 63.64 -35.20
C ALA A 519 -19.38 64.50 -36.30
N LYS A 520 -18.11 64.23 -36.62
CA LYS A 520 -17.40 64.88 -37.74
C LYS A 520 -17.96 64.47 -39.10
N THR A 521 -18.15 63.18 -39.35
CA THR A 521 -18.70 62.69 -40.62
C THR A 521 -20.15 63.15 -40.80
N TRP A 522 -20.94 63.15 -39.73
CA TRP A 522 -22.30 63.68 -39.72
C TRP A 522 -22.34 65.17 -40.07
N ARG A 523 -21.43 65.98 -39.52
CA ARG A 523 -21.32 67.41 -39.86
C ARG A 523 -21.09 67.61 -41.36
N VAL A 524 -20.20 66.83 -41.98
CA VAL A 524 -19.92 66.89 -43.42
C VAL A 524 -21.18 66.53 -44.21
N HIS A 525 -21.84 65.41 -43.89
CA HIS A 525 -23.08 65.00 -44.54
C HIS A 525 -24.19 66.06 -44.42
N ALA A 526 -24.37 66.64 -43.23
CA ALA A 526 -25.37 67.67 -42.96
C ALA A 526 -25.12 69.00 -43.70
N ILE A 527 -23.85 69.30 -44.04
CA ILE A 527 -23.49 70.46 -44.87
C ILE A 527 -23.86 70.19 -46.34
N PHE A 528 -23.53 69.01 -46.88
CA PHE A 528 -23.76 68.67 -48.30
C PHE A 528 -25.21 68.35 -48.65
N LYS A 529 -26.02 67.86 -47.70
CA LYS A 529 -27.45 67.57 -47.93
C LYS A 529 -28.35 68.81 -48.05
N ASN A 530 -27.81 70.01 -47.86
CA ASN A 530 -28.58 71.26 -47.90
C ASN A 530 -28.80 71.76 -49.34
N ALA A 531 -29.94 71.39 -49.94
CA ALA A 531 -30.29 71.67 -51.34
C ALA A 531 -30.28 73.15 -51.77
N LYS A 532 -30.35 74.11 -50.83
CA LYS A 532 -30.34 75.56 -51.15
C LYS A 532 -28.95 76.22 -51.10
N MET A 533 -27.85 75.47 -50.88
CA MET A 533 -26.46 75.98 -50.81
C MET A 533 -26.26 77.22 -49.91
N LYS A 534 -27.18 77.49 -48.98
CA LYS A 534 -27.05 78.58 -48.01
C LYS A 534 -26.05 78.14 -46.94
N LYS A 535 -25.07 79.01 -46.64
CA LYS A 535 -24.01 78.77 -45.63
C LYS A 535 -24.64 78.47 -44.27
N LYS A 536 -24.72 77.20 -43.88
CA LYS A 536 -25.23 76.75 -42.58
C LYS A 536 -24.05 76.53 -41.62
N ILE A 537 -23.87 77.42 -40.66
CA ILE A 537 -22.82 77.30 -39.64
C ILE A 537 -23.35 76.44 -38.48
N ILE A 538 -22.89 75.20 -38.39
CA ILE A 538 -23.16 74.31 -37.24
C ILE A 538 -22.09 74.57 -36.18
N LYS A 539 -22.51 74.97 -34.97
CA LYS A 539 -21.60 75.19 -33.82
C LYS A 539 -21.14 73.86 -33.23
N ASP A 540 -19.90 73.80 -32.76
CA ASP A 540 -19.28 72.60 -32.16
C ASP A 540 -20.02 72.11 -30.91
N GLN A 541 -20.75 72.99 -30.21
CA GLN A 541 -21.64 72.63 -29.09
C GLN A 541 -22.69 71.59 -29.49
N LYS A 542 -23.28 71.69 -30.69
CA LYS A 542 -24.29 70.71 -31.15
C LYS A 542 -23.68 69.34 -31.41
N LEU A 543 -22.44 69.31 -31.89
CA LEU A 543 -21.72 68.05 -32.09
C LEU A 543 -21.34 67.41 -30.75
N LEU A 544 -20.90 68.21 -29.77
CA LEU A 544 -20.59 67.70 -28.42
C LEU A 544 -21.83 67.13 -27.73
N ILE A 545 -23.02 67.70 -27.95
CA ILE A 545 -24.29 67.13 -27.46
C ILE A 545 -24.58 65.76 -28.08
N ILE A 546 -24.31 65.56 -29.38
CA ILE A 546 -24.50 64.26 -30.04
C ILE A 546 -23.56 63.21 -29.41
N VAL A 547 -22.28 63.56 -29.21
CA VAL A 547 -21.31 62.64 -28.59
C VAL A 547 -21.66 62.35 -27.13
N GLY A 548 -22.03 63.37 -26.35
CA GLY A 548 -22.46 63.22 -24.97
C GLY A 548 -23.73 62.37 -24.84
N GLY A 549 -24.66 62.46 -25.79
CA GLY A 549 -25.85 61.62 -25.85
C GLY A 549 -25.51 60.15 -26.10
N MET A 550 -24.58 59.85 -27.02
CA MET A 550 -24.10 58.48 -27.24
C MET A 550 -23.43 57.91 -25.99
N LEU A 551 -22.54 58.69 -25.37
CA LEU A 551 -21.85 58.29 -24.13
C LEU A 551 -22.81 58.07 -22.96
N LEU A 552 -23.87 58.89 -22.84
CA LEU A 552 -24.89 58.72 -21.80
C LEU A 552 -25.63 57.39 -21.95
N ILE A 553 -25.96 56.99 -23.17
CA ILE A 553 -26.63 55.70 -23.43
C ILE A 553 -25.75 54.55 -22.94
N ASP A 554 -24.45 54.55 -23.28
CA ASP A 554 -23.52 53.49 -22.87
C ASP A 554 -23.27 53.49 -21.36
N LEU A 555 -23.22 54.66 -20.71
CA LEU A 555 -23.15 54.76 -19.25
C LEU A 555 -24.39 54.16 -18.58
N CYS A 556 -25.59 54.44 -19.11
CA CYS A 556 -26.82 53.83 -18.57
C CYS A 556 -26.79 52.30 -18.70
N ILE A 557 -26.34 51.77 -19.84
CA ILE A 557 -26.21 50.31 -20.04
C ILE A 557 -25.24 49.71 -19.01
N LEU A 558 -24.09 50.33 -18.78
CA LEU A 558 -23.09 49.83 -17.83
C LEU A 558 -23.55 49.89 -16.38
N ILE A 559 -24.23 50.97 -15.97
CA ILE A 559 -24.81 51.09 -14.62
C ILE A 559 -25.86 50.00 -14.41
N CYS A 560 -26.78 49.84 -15.36
CA CYS A 560 -27.80 48.79 -15.30
C CYS A 560 -27.16 47.41 -15.20
N TRP A 561 -26.15 47.11 -16.04
CA TRP A 561 -25.47 45.82 -15.99
C TRP A 561 -24.78 45.59 -14.65
N GLN A 562 -24.06 46.58 -14.11
CA GLN A 562 -23.39 46.46 -12.82
C GLN A 562 -24.35 46.23 -11.65
N ILE A 563 -25.57 46.79 -11.70
CA ILE A 563 -26.58 46.62 -10.66
C ILE A 563 -27.26 45.25 -10.77
N VAL A 564 -27.58 44.81 -11.99
CA VAL A 564 -28.32 43.57 -12.22
C VAL A 564 -27.41 42.34 -12.04
N ASP A 565 -26.21 42.38 -12.61
CA ASP A 565 -25.28 41.25 -12.60
C ASP A 565 -23.81 41.74 -12.63
N PRO A 566 -23.22 42.05 -11.45
CA PRO A 566 -21.85 42.50 -11.38
C PRO A 566 -20.88 41.37 -11.74
N LEU A 567 -19.81 41.72 -12.46
CA LEU A 567 -18.75 40.79 -12.83
C LEU A 567 -18.10 40.19 -11.58
N LYS A 568 -18.19 38.86 -11.45
CA LYS A 568 -17.56 38.08 -10.37
C LYS A 568 -16.46 37.18 -10.92
N ARG A 569 -15.50 36.84 -10.06
CA ARG A 569 -14.45 35.90 -10.41
C ARG A 569 -14.99 34.47 -10.35
N THR A 570 -14.76 33.71 -11.42
CA THR A 570 -14.92 32.25 -11.46
C THR A 570 -13.58 31.57 -11.68
N VAL A 571 -13.40 30.38 -11.12
CA VAL A 571 -12.21 29.55 -11.33
C VAL A 571 -12.66 28.30 -12.06
N GLU A 572 -12.16 28.13 -13.28
CA GLU A 572 -12.41 26.93 -14.08
C GLU A 572 -11.21 25.99 -13.94
N GLU A 573 -11.49 24.73 -13.61
CA GLU A 573 -10.49 23.68 -13.55
C GLU A 573 -10.34 23.04 -14.92
N TYR A 574 -9.14 23.13 -15.49
CA TYR A 574 -8.81 22.52 -16.77
C TYR A 574 -8.31 21.08 -16.58
N SER A 575 -8.36 20.31 -17.67
CA SER A 575 -7.85 18.93 -17.70
C SER A 575 -6.43 18.81 -17.16
N LEU A 576 -6.18 17.74 -16.40
CA LEU A 576 -4.88 17.44 -15.83
C LEU A 576 -3.79 17.38 -16.91
N GLU A 577 -2.77 18.21 -16.77
CA GLU A 577 -1.54 18.09 -17.55
C GLU A 577 -0.50 17.32 -16.74
N CYS A 578 0.10 16.31 -17.35
CA CYS A 578 1.26 15.64 -16.77
C CYS A 578 2.40 16.64 -16.65
N MET A 579 2.87 16.91 -15.42
CA MET A 579 4.14 17.62 -15.23
C MET A 579 5.23 16.89 -16.00
N GLN A 580 5.71 17.49 -17.09
CA GLN A 580 6.93 17.03 -17.73
C GLN A 580 8.07 17.25 -16.73
N SER A 581 8.76 16.18 -16.37
CA SER A 581 9.96 16.24 -15.54
C SER A 581 11.02 17.07 -16.28
N GLY A 582 11.09 18.36 -15.95
CA GLY A 582 12.19 19.22 -16.35
C GLY A 582 13.52 18.72 -15.78
N PRO A 583 14.66 19.04 -16.41
CA PRO A 583 15.96 18.57 -15.95
C PRO A 583 16.30 19.20 -14.60
N ARG A 584 16.54 18.33 -13.59
CA ARG A 584 17.22 18.57 -12.31
C ARG A 584 17.17 20.01 -11.76
N GLY A 585 16.24 20.25 -10.84
CA GLY A 585 16.29 21.36 -9.90
C GLY A 585 15.94 20.86 -8.50
N VAL A 586 16.85 21.09 -7.56
CA VAL A 586 16.76 20.74 -6.13
C VAL A 586 15.45 21.24 -5.53
N PHE A 587 14.62 20.34 -4.99
CA PHE A 587 13.47 20.73 -4.16
C PHE A 587 13.89 20.65 -2.68
N SER A 588 14.00 21.80 -2.04
CA SER A 588 13.96 21.88 -0.57
C SER A 588 12.53 21.67 -0.11
N ASP A 589 12.33 20.68 0.76
CA ASP A 589 11.10 20.45 1.49
C ASP A 589 10.72 21.69 2.31
N SER A 590 9.58 22.29 1.97
CA SER A 590 8.85 23.17 2.89
C SER A 590 7.67 22.39 3.44
N LYS A 591 7.73 22.18 4.75
CA LYS A 591 6.73 21.57 5.65
C LYS A 591 5.30 22.05 5.30
N PRO A 592 4.29 21.16 5.26
CA PRO A 592 2.91 21.58 5.05
C PRO A 592 2.43 22.45 6.23
N PRO A 593 1.67 23.54 5.99
CA PRO A 593 1.06 24.29 7.07
C PRO A 593 -0.07 23.47 7.70
N ALA A 594 -0.21 23.61 9.01
CA ALA A 594 -1.21 22.95 9.82
C ALA A 594 -2.63 23.28 9.33
N ARG A 595 -3.48 22.26 9.40
CA ARG A 595 -4.93 22.32 9.16
C ARG A 595 -5.54 23.34 10.13
N GLY A 596 -5.85 24.53 9.63
CA GLY A 596 -6.68 25.52 10.32
C GLY A 596 -8.12 25.38 9.84
N GLU A 597 -9.03 25.26 10.79
CA GLU A 597 -10.48 25.29 10.58
C GLU A 597 -10.92 26.58 9.89
N LEU A 598 -11.67 26.44 8.78
CA LEU A 598 -12.86 27.21 8.40
C LEU A 598 -13.42 26.69 7.07
#